data_AF-A0A1T4YAI0-F1
#
_entry.id   AF-A0A1T4YAI0-F1
#
_cell.length_a   1.000
_cell.length_b   1.000
_cell.length_c   1.000
_cell.angle_alpha   90.00
_cell.angle_beta   90.00
_cell.angle_gamma   90.00
#
_symmetry.space_group_name_H-M   'P 1'
#
loop_
_entity.id
_entity.type
_entity.pdbx_description
1 polymer ?
#
loop_
_entity_poly.entity_id
_entity_poly.type
_entity_poly.pdbx_seq_one_letter_code
_entity_poly.pdbx_strand_id
1 'polypeptide(L)'
;MQVRFLSDGSEYRSYGGGSLSQKKEGGGIFWWAILITLLMGAATFCWFFSIMVFSHPEKPFNYKVLAKFKKLTPLRPYTIYTAPNGKSFGPRDLLAEFYSYNYEQLSVRNDMLKRSYLKNYQHEQPLYLLGSFRVLNVRALTDSDVFTKGWIVRARASDLEDVDLELVLPGLTKDSPPFTTGDTFNLQKRNYASALHVQRMEEDRMCVTVVPLAYQAVSKAGADSLALTPPESLNMEAYWPITRDPGPEFAATKDETVEVASAKQ
;
A
#
# COMPACT_ATOMS: atom_id res chain seq x y z
N MET A 1 53.66 66.91 -45.79
CA MET A 1 54.63 65.96 -45.21
C MET A 1 54.22 64.56 -45.66
N GLN A 2 55.19 63.80 -46.17
CA GLN A 2 55.15 62.43 -46.69
C GLN A 2 54.40 62.13 -48.00
N VAL A 3 55.23 61.99 -49.03
CA VAL A 3 55.04 61.23 -50.26
C VAL A 3 55.56 59.80 -50.02
N ARG A 4 54.90 58.76 -50.54
CA ARG A 4 55.46 57.49 -51.09
C ARG A 4 54.30 56.62 -51.62
N PHE A 5 54.12 56.42 -52.93
CA PHE A 5 54.80 55.47 -53.86
C PHE A 5 54.61 54.01 -53.43
N LEU A 6 54.16 53.00 -54.20
CA LEU A 6 54.02 52.72 -55.64
C LEU A 6 52.81 51.75 -55.81
N SER A 7 52.00 51.80 -56.87
CA SER A 7 52.22 51.09 -58.14
C SER A 7 52.84 49.69 -58.00
N ASP A 8 52.02 48.65 -57.91
CA ASP A 8 52.26 47.47 -58.75
C ASP A 8 50.91 46.85 -59.15
N GLY A 9 50.26 47.55 -60.08
CA GLY A 9 49.21 46.96 -60.90
C GLY A 9 49.88 46.30 -62.08
N SER A 10 50.16 45.01 -61.99
CA SER A 10 50.32 44.16 -63.16
C SER A 10 49.76 42.77 -62.89
N GLU A 11 48.64 42.55 -63.56
CA GLU A 11 47.97 41.31 -63.88
C GLU A 11 48.84 40.04 -63.83
N TYR A 12 48.44 39.08 -63.00
CA TYR A 12 48.45 37.68 -63.41
C TYR A 12 47.10 37.05 -63.05
N ARG A 13 46.23 37.01 -64.07
CA ARG A 13 45.18 36.00 -64.16
C ARG A 13 45.86 34.65 -64.41
N SER A 14 45.63 33.70 -63.52
CA SER A 14 45.71 32.28 -63.88
C SER A 14 44.74 31.48 -63.02
N TYR A 15 43.62 31.17 -63.67
CA TYR A 15 42.84 29.95 -63.58
C TYR A 15 43.31 28.89 -62.58
N GLY A 16 42.42 28.54 -61.66
CA GLY A 16 42.53 27.41 -60.73
C GLY A 16 41.38 27.51 -59.74
N GLY A 17 40.13 27.27 -60.13
CA GLY A 17 39.74 25.89 -60.44
C GLY A 17 39.71 25.02 -59.18
N GLY A 18 39.52 25.61 -57.99
CA GLY A 18 39.23 24.89 -56.75
C GLY A 18 37.80 25.14 -56.33
N SER A 19 36.87 24.36 -56.88
CA SER A 19 35.57 24.11 -56.27
C SER A 19 35.81 23.47 -54.90
N LEU A 20 36.15 24.28 -53.90
CA LEU A 20 35.85 23.96 -52.53
C LEU A 20 34.34 24.12 -52.40
N SER A 21 33.66 23.05 -52.82
CA SER A 21 32.42 22.62 -52.22
C SER A 21 32.61 22.75 -50.70
N GLN A 22 32.22 23.89 -50.13
CA GLN A 22 31.67 23.88 -48.81
C GLN A 22 30.43 23.00 -48.92
N LYS A 23 30.62 21.69 -48.78
CA LYS A 23 29.60 20.85 -48.20
C LYS A 23 29.30 21.53 -46.88
N LYS A 24 28.24 22.33 -46.85
CA LYS A 24 27.63 22.78 -45.61
C LYS A 24 27.45 21.50 -44.79
N GLU A 25 28.24 21.35 -43.74
CA GLU A 25 27.98 20.39 -42.67
C GLU A 25 26.73 20.85 -41.91
N GLY A 26 25.61 21.04 -42.62
CA GLY A 26 24.30 21.31 -42.03
C GLY A 26 23.74 20.10 -41.29
N GLY A 27 24.41 18.95 -41.37
CA GLY A 27 24.09 17.75 -40.61
C GLY A 27 24.44 17.85 -39.13
N GLY A 28 25.49 18.61 -38.76
CA GLY A 28 25.91 18.72 -37.36
C GLY A 28 24.82 19.33 -36.49
N ILE A 29 24.35 20.53 -36.85
CA ILE A 29 23.35 21.25 -36.04
C ILE A 29 22.00 20.52 -35.98
N PHE A 30 21.62 19.82 -37.04
CA PHE A 30 20.38 19.02 -37.10
C PHE A 30 20.46 17.80 -36.18
N TRP A 31 21.56 17.04 -36.22
CA TRP A 31 21.78 15.91 -35.31
C TRP A 31 21.93 16.35 -33.85
N TRP A 32 22.60 17.48 -33.60
CA TRP A 32 22.69 18.07 -32.27
C TRP A 32 21.32 18.53 -31.74
N ALA A 33 20.48 19.12 -32.59
CA ALA A 33 19.13 19.50 -32.21
C ALA A 33 18.28 18.27 -31.83
N ILE A 34 18.33 17.19 -32.62
CA ILE A 34 17.67 15.93 -32.30
C ILE A 34 18.16 15.38 -30.95
N LEU A 35 19.47 15.37 -30.73
CA LEU A 35 20.07 14.89 -29.49
C LEU A 35 19.60 15.71 -28.29
N ILE A 36 19.57 17.04 -28.39
CA ILE A 36 19.10 17.93 -27.31
C ILE A 36 17.61 17.72 -27.06
N THR A 37 16.78 17.60 -28.10
CA THR A 37 15.35 17.30 -27.94
C THR A 37 15.13 15.95 -27.26
N LEU A 38 15.90 14.93 -27.63
CA LEU A 38 15.83 13.60 -27.00
C LEU A 38 16.30 13.63 -25.55
N LEU A 39 17.37 14.36 -25.23
CA LEU A 39 17.85 14.55 -23.86
C LEU A 39 16.84 15.33 -23.01
N MET A 40 16.18 16.34 -23.56
CA MET A 40 15.14 17.10 -22.86
C MET A 40 13.89 16.25 -22.61
N GLY A 41 13.52 15.39 -23.57
CA GLY A 41 12.48 14.37 -23.39
C GLY A 41 12.87 13.35 -22.30
N ALA A 42 14.11 12.85 -22.33
CA ALA A 42 14.61 11.91 -21.32
C ALA A 42 14.67 12.54 -19.92
N ALA A 43 15.07 13.81 -19.81
CA ALA A 43 15.11 14.53 -18.55
C ALA A 43 13.71 14.74 -17.96
N THR A 44 12.75 15.18 -18.78
CA THR A 44 11.36 15.34 -18.34
C THR A 44 10.73 13.99 -17.97
N PHE A 45 10.97 12.94 -18.76
CA PHE A 45 10.52 11.58 -18.44
C PHE A 45 11.12 11.05 -17.14
N CYS A 46 12.43 11.23 -16.93
CA CYS A 46 13.12 10.85 -15.70
C CYS A 46 12.55 11.59 -14.48
N TRP A 47 12.26 12.88 -14.63
CA TRP A 47 11.64 13.69 -13.57
C TRP A 47 10.22 13.21 -13.23
N PHE A 48 9.36 12.99 -14.23
CA PHE A 48 8.01 12.45 -14.01
C PHE A 48 8.05 11.05 -13.40
N PHE A 49 8.95 10.19 -13.88
CA PHE A 49 9.13 8.84 -13.34
C PHE A 49 9.53 8.87 -11.86
N SER A 50 10.45 9.76 -11.49
CA SER A 50 10.85 9.99 -10.10
C SER A 50 9.63 10.33 -9.23
N ILE A 51 8.83 11.32 -9.63
CA ILE A 51 7.62 11.72 -8.89
C ILE A 51 6.62 10.56 -8.75
N MET A 52 6.42 9.79 -9.82
CA MET A 52 5.45 8.68 -9.82
C MET A 52 5.88 7.56 -8.86
N VAL A 53 7.17 7.19 -8.85
CA VAL A 53 7.71 6.18 -7.95
C VAL A 53 7.58 6.61 -6.48
N PHE A 54 7.86 7.88 -6.16
CA PHE A 54 7.76 8.39 -4.77
C PHE A 54 6.32 8.66 -4.31
N SER A 55 5.42 9.01 -5.23
CA SER A 55 4.03 9.36 -4.87
C SER A 55 3.19 8.15 -4.49
N HIS A 56 3.50 6.99 -5.08
CA HIS A 56 2.70 5.76 -5.01
C HIS A 56 3.47 4.58 -4.38
N PRO A 57 3.83 4.63 -3.08
CA PRO A 57 4.53 3.55 -2.40
C PRO A 57 3.68 2.28 -2.23
N GLU A 58 2.36 2.35 -2.46
CA GLU A 58 1.43 1.22 -2.37
C GLU A 58 1.62 0.19 -3.49
N LYS A 59 2.20 0.58 -4.64
CA LYS A 59 2.44 -0.34 -5.76
C LYS A 59 3.67 -1.20 -5.48
N PRO A 60 3.64 -2.51 -5.78
CA PRO A 60 4.72 -3.43 -5.40
C PRO A 60 6.07 -3.06 -6.00
N PHE A 61 6.09 -2.63 -7.26
CA PHE A 61 7.31 -2.19 -7.93
C PHE A 61 7.91 -0.96 -7.26
N ASN A 62 7.09 0.07 -7.02
CA ASN A 62 7.53 1.31 -6.37
C ASN A 62 8.03 1.03 -4.96
N TYR A 63 7.32 0.20 -4.19
CA TYR A 63 7.74 -0.21 -2.85
C TYR A 63 9.14 -0.85 -2.86
N LYS A 64 9.40 -1.80 -3.78
CA LYS A 64 10.72 -2.44 -3.91
C LYS A 64 11.82 -1.45 -4.26
N VAL A 65 11.56 -0.51 -5.17
CA VAL A 65 12.51 0.54 -5.55
C VAL A 65 12.81 1.43 -4.34
N LEU A 66 11.79 1.90 -3.63
CA LEU A 66 11.93 2.74 -2.44
C LEU A 66 12.63 2.03 -1.28
N ALA A 67 12.34 0.73 -1.08
CA ALA A 67 12.98 -0.11 -0.08
C ALA A 67 14.49 -0.24 -0.37
N LYS A 68 14.87 -0.53 -1.62
CA LYS A 68 16.28 -0.60 -2.04
C LYS A 68 17.04 0.70 -1.80
N PHE A 69 16.40 1.84 -2.05
CA PHE A 69 17.00 3.15 -1.82
C PHE A 69 16.96 3.61 -0.36
N LYS A 70 16.43 2.81 0.58
CA LYS A 70 16.21 3.17 1.99
C LYS A 70 15.46 4.50 2.16
N LYS A 71 14.55 4.80 1.22
CA LYS A 71 13.73 6.02 1.19
C LYS A 71 12.33 5.80 1.75
N LEU A 72 11.97 4.57 2.12
CA LEU A 72 10.73 4.30 2.83
C LEU A 72 10.81 4.89 4.24
N THR A 73 9.80 5.68 4.60
CA THR A 73 9.63 6.14 5.97
C THR A 73 9.36 4.92 6.84
N PRO A 74 10.15 4.68 7.90
CA PRO A 74 9.87 3.56 8.80
C PRO A 74 8.49 3.75 9.42
N LEU A 75 7.76 2.65 9.60
CA LEU A 75 6.44 2.71 10.23
C LEU A 75 6.59 3.16 11.67
N ARG A 76 5.85 4.21 12.03
CA ARG A 76 5.93 4.81 13.36
C ARG A 76 5.20 3.91 14.36
N PRO A 77 5.83 3.48 15.46
CA PRO A 77 5.10 2.87 16.56
C PRO A 77 4.25 3.97 17.21
N TYR A 78 2.93 3.93 17.04
CA TYR A 78 2.06 4.81 17.79
C TYR A 78 1.80 4.20 19.16
N THR A 79 1.57 5.09 20.12
CA THR A 79 1.01 4.78 21.43
C THR A 79 -0.44 5.23 21.46
N ILE A 80 -1.19 4.82 22.47
CA ILE A 80 -2.58 5.24 22.69
C ILE A 80 -2.71 6.78 22.67
N TYR A 81 -1.69 7.51 23.12
CA TYR A 81 -1.70 8.97 23.19
C TYR A 81 -1.22 9.69 21.92
N THR A 82 -0.52 8.98 21.03
CA THR A 82 0.08 9.58 19.82
C THR A 82 -0.58 9.12 18.53
N ALA A 83 -1.50 8.15 18.61
CA ALA A 83 -2.26 7.68 17.47
C ALA A 83 -3.05 8.84 16.83
N PRO A 84 -3.05 8.94 15.49
CA PRO A 84 -3.70 10.05 14.81
C PRO A 84 -5.23 9.97 14.97
N ASN A 85 -5.88 11.13 15.03
CA ASN A 85 -7.34 11.19 15.03
C ASN A 85 -7.87 10.70 13.67
N GLY A 86 -8.93 9.90 13.71
CA GLY A 86 -9.50 9.26 12.52
C GLY A 86 -10.99 9.00 12.65
N LYS A 87 -11.63 8.73 11.52
CA LYS A 87 -13.07 8.44 11.47
C LYS A 87 -13.27 7.00 11.94
N SER A 88 -14.12 6.81 12.94
CA SER A 88 -14.49 5.48 13.44
C SER A 88 -15.75 4.98 12.73
N PHE A 89 -15.76 3.71 12.34
CA PHE A 89 -16.89 3.03 11.69
C PHE A 89 -17.25 1.79 12.49
N GLY A 90 -18.56 1.56 12.68
CA GLY A 90 -19.06 0.24 13.04
C GLY A 90 -19.18 -0.69 11.82
N PRO A 91 -19.52 -1.97 12.00
CA PRO A 91 -19.71 -2.91 10.89
C PRO A 91 -20.81 -2.45 9.93
N ARG A 92 -21.92 -1.94 10.46
CA ARG A 92 -23.03 -1.38 9.67
C ARG A 92 -22.64 -0.16 8.84
N ASP A 93 -21.91 0.78 9.44
CA ASP A 93 -21.45 1.98 8.75
C ASP A 93 -20.47 1.62 7.63
N LEU A 94 -19.62 0.62 7.88
CA LEU A 94 -18.67 0.14 6.89
C LEU A 94 -19.40 -0.53 5.72
N LEU A 95 -20.37 -1.39 5.98
CA LEU A 95 -21.18 -1.98 4.92
C LEU A 95 -21.87 -0.87 4.12
N ALA A 96 -22.54 0.08 4.77
CA ALA A 96 -23.24 1.17 4.08
C ALA A 96 -22.31 2.02 3.18
N GLU A 97 -21.11 2.34 3.67
CA GLU A 97 -20.12 3.14 2.91
C GLU A 97 -19.56 2.36 1.72
N PHE A 98 -19.14 1.11 1.94
CA PHE A 98 -18.35 0.37 0.95
C PHE A 98 -19.17 -0.53 0.01
N TYR A 99 -20.39 -0.90 0.38
CA TYR A 99 -21.24 -1.79 -0.42
C TYR A 99 -21.64 -1.17 -1.77
N SER A 100 -21.76 0.16 -1.83
CA SER A 100 -22.12 0.88 -3.05
C SER A 100 -20.97 1.00 -4.06
N TYR A 101 -19.73 0.66 -3.67
CA TYR A 101 -18.58 0.79 -4.55
C TYR A 101 -18.47 -0.37 -5.54
N ASN A 102 -18.14 -0.03 -6.78
CA ASN A 102 -17.71 -1.03 -7.77
C ASN A 102 -16.28 -1.52 -7.48
N TYR A 103 -15.88 -2.65 -8.07
CA TYR A 103 -14.54 -3.24 -7.88
C TYR A 103 -13.39 -2.24 -8.14
N GLU A 104 -13.49 -1.45 -9.21
CA GLU A 104 -12.48 -0.43 -9.53
C GLU A 104 -12.40 0.68 -8.47
N GLN A 105 -13.56 1.17 -8.00
CA GLN A 105 -13.62 2.19 -6.95
C GLN A 105 -13.06 1.66 -5.63
N LEU A 106 -13.36 0.40 -5.30
CA LEU A 106 -12.82 -0.28 -4.14
C LEU A 106 -11.29 -0.40 -4.25
N SER A 107 -10.76 -0.73 -5.44
CA SER A 107 -9.31 -0.82 -5.69
C SER A 107 -8.60 0.52 -5.48
N VAL A 108 -9.17 1.63 -5.98
CA VAL A 108 -8.64 2.98 -5.78
C VAL A 108 -8.67 3.36 -4.30
N ARG A 109 -9.78 3.03 -3.62
CA ARG A 109 -9.91 3.30 -2.19
C ARG A 109 -8.90 2.51 -1.36
N ASN A 110 -8.66 1.26 -1.72
CA ASN A 110 -7.65 0.39 -1.12
C ASN A 110 -6.23 0.91 -1.33
N ASP A 111 -5.92 1.42 -2.52
CA ASP A 111 -4.63 2.06 -2.80
C ASP A 111 -4.41 3.27 -1.88
N MET A 112 -5.45 4.09 -1.66
CA MET A 112 -5.38 5.22 -0.71
C MET A 112 -5.18 4.77 0.74
N LEU A 113 -5.87 3.72 1.19
CA LEU A 113 -5.72 3.16 2.54
C LEU A 113 -4.29 2.66 2.78
N LYS A 114 -3.77 1.85 1.84
CA LYS A 114 -2.40 1.32 1.90
C LYS A 114 -1.36 2.44 1.88
N ARG A 115 -1.53 3.43 0.99
CA ARG A 115 -0.64 4.59 0.90
C ARG A 115 -0.61 5.39 2.20
N SER A 116 -1.77 5.58 2.82
CA SER A 116 -1.90 6.31 4.08
C SER A 116 -1.19 5.60 5.22
N TYR A 117 -1.33 4.27 5.31
CA TYR A 117 -0.59 3.45 6.26
C TYR A 117 0.93 3.55 6.06
N LEU A 118 1.41 3.39 4.83
CA LEU A 118 2.84 3.48 4.48
C LEU A 118 3.43 4.87 4.73
N LYS A 119 2.62 5.93 4.61
CA LYS A 119 3.01 7.32 4.89
C LYS A 119 2.72 7.73 6.33
N ASN A 120 2.45 6.78 7.25
CA ASN A 120 2.21 7.04 8.66
C ASN A 120 1.11 8.11 8.90
N TYR A 121 0.04 8.09 8.09
CA TYR A 121 -1.11 8.99 8.21
C TYR A 121 -0.74 10.48 8.33
N GLN A 122 0.35 10.92 7.69
CA GLN A 122 0.80 12.31 7.75
C GLN A 122 -0.16 13.29 7.05
N HIS A 123 -0.87 12.82 6.03
CA HIS A 123 -1.73 13.66 5.16
C HIS A 123 -3.20 13.23 5.20
N GLU A 124 -3.46 11.92 5.33
CA GLU A 124 -4.80 11.34 5.33
C GLU A 124 -5.09 10.72 6.70
N GLN A 125 -6.34 10.87 7.16
CA GLN A 125 -6.76 10.33 8.45
C GLN A 125 -7.06 8.84 8.37
N PRO A 126 -6.70 8.05 9.40
CA PRO A 126 -7.04 6.64 9.46
C PRO A 126 -8.54 6.42 9.57
N LEU A 127 -8.97 5.29 9.02
CA LEU A 127 -10.28 4.70 9.23
C LEU A 127 -10.17 3.67 10.34
N TYR A 128 -10.84 3.89 11.46
CA TYR A 128 -10.84 2.97 12.60
C TYR A 128 -12.10 2.10 12.61
N LEU A 129 -11.92 0.80 12.83
CA LEU A 129 -13.03 -0.13 12.97
C LEU A 129 -13.35 -0.37 14.44
N LEU A 130 -14.64 -0.29 14.76
CA LEU A 130 -15.22 -0.60 16.06
C LEU A 130 -16.22 -1.74 15.92
N GLY A 131 -16.46 -2.48 16.99
CA GLY A 131 -17.50 -3.53 16.99
C GLY A 131 -17.11 -4.76 17.80
N SER A 132 -18.04 -5.70 17.91
CA SER A 132 -17.78 -7.01 18.51
C SER A 132 -17.63 -8.04 17.39
N PHE A 133 -16.60 -8.86 17.48
CA PHE A 133 -16.26 -9.82 16.44
C PHE A 133 -16.03 -11.19 17.06
N ARG A 134 -16.56 -12.23 16.41
CA ARG A 134 -16.36 -13.63 16.74
C ARG A 134 -15.32 -14.24 15.83
N VAL A 135 -14.30 -14.84 16.42
CA VAL A 135 -13.16 -15.46 15.74
C VAL A 135 -13.62 -16.69 14.96
N LEU A 136 -13.32 -16.72 13.66
CA LEU A 136 -13.54 -17.86 12.76
C LEU A 136 -12.27 -18.69 12.61
N ASN A 137 -11.14 -18.03 12.34
CA ASN A 137 -9.87 -18.69 12.09
C ASN A 137 -8.70 -17.87 12.63
N VAL A 138 -7.67 -18.55 13.12
CA VAL A 138 -6.43 -17.93 13.59
C VAL A 138 -5.27 -18.69 12.99
N ARG A 139 -4.34 -17.97 12.36
CA ARG A 139 -3.10 -18.57 11.85
C ARG A 139 -1.91 -17.64 12.07
N ALA A 140 -0.72 -18.24 12.13
CA ALA A 140 0.53 -17.49 12.09
C ALA A 140 0.74 -16.88 10.69
N LEU A 141 1.36 -15.72 10.66
CA LEU A 141 1.80 -15.08 9.42
C LEU A 141 3.06 -15.76 8.88
N THR A 142 3.20 -15.74 7.57
CA THR A 142 4.29 -16.39 6.82
C THR A 142 5.02 -15.36 5.95
N ASP A 143 6.21 -15.71 5.45
CA ASP A 143 6.98 -14.81 4.56
C ASP A 143 6.28 -14.50 3.22
N SER A 144 5.29 -15.33 2.82
CA SER A 144 4.44 -15.08 1.65
C SER A 144 3.31 -14.08 1.90
N ASP A 145 3.02 -13.76 3.16
CA ASP A 145 1.97 -12.81 3.53
C ASP A 145 2.48 -11.37 3.46
N VAL A 146 1.55 -10.41 3.40
CA VAL A 146 1.87 -8.97 3.40
C VAL A 146 2.73 -8.60 4.61
N PHE A 147 2.33 -9.10 5.77
CA PHE A 147 3.06 -8.97 7.02
C PHE A 147 3.77 -10.30 7.24
N THR A 148 5.10 -10.29 7.26
CA THR A 148 5.89 -11.53 7.27
C THR A 148 5.97 -12.19 8.65
N LYS A 149 5.70 -11.43 9.72
CA LYS A 149 5.82 -11.89 11.11
C LYS A 149 4.61 -11.48 11.95
N GLY A 150 4.14 -12.41 12.78
CA GLY A 150 3.05 -12.19 13.73
C GLY A 150 1.91 -13.18 13.52
N TRP A 151 0.69 -12.74 13.86
CA TRP A 151 -0.52 -13.55 13.76
C TRP A 151 -1.60 -12.82 12.97
N ILE A 152 -2.50 -13.57 12.35
CA ILE A 152 -3.71 -13.05 11.73
C ILE A 152 -4.93 -13.77 12.26
N VAL A 153 -5.97 -12.99 12.55
CA VAL A 153 -7.21 -13.45 13.14
C VAL A 153 -8.33 -13.07 12.18
N ARG A 154 -8.97 -14.07 11.57
CA ARG A 154 -10.21 -13.90 10.82
C ARG A 154 -11.38 -13.98 11.80
N ALA A 155 -12.24 -12.98 11.78
CA ALA A 155 -13.40 -12.88 12.64
C ALA A 155 -14.60 -12.34 11.86
N ARG A 156 -15.80 -12.54 12.39
CA ARG A 156 -17.07 -12.04 11.82
C ARG A 156 -17.73 -11.10 12.81
N ALA A 157 -18.33 -10.02 12.34
CA ALA A 157 -19.06 -9.12 13.22
C ALA A 157 -20.25 -9.87 13.87
N SER A 158 -20.39 -9.72 15.18
CA SER A 158 -21.44 -10.40 15.95
C SER A 158 -22.83 -9.81 15.68
N ASP A 159 -22.88 -8.57 15.24
CA ASP A 159 -24.08 -7.77 14.98
C ASP A 159 -24.50 -7.76 13.51
N LEU A 160 -23.64 -8.22 12.59
CA LEU A 160 -23.88 -8.25 11.15
C LEU A 160 -23.02 -9.33 10.47
N GLU A 161 -23.65 -10.38 9.95
CA GLU A 161 -22.94 -11.53 9.37
C GLU A 161 -22.26 -11.22 8.03
N ASP A 162 -22.71 -10.16 7.35
CA ASP A 162 -22.18 -9.72 6.06
C ASP A 162 -20.82 -9.01 6.17
N VAL A 163 -20.28 -8.85 7.38
CA VAL A 163 -19.00 -8.16 7.61
C VAL A 163 -18.00 -9.08 8.30
N ASP A 164 -16.96 -9.41 7.54
CA ASP A 164 -15.80 -10.13 8.01
C ASP A 164 -14.64 -9.18 8.30
N LEU A 165 -13.82 -9.56 9.27
CA LEU A 165 -12.67 -8.82 9.77
C LEU A 165 -11.42 -9.70 9.73
N GLU A 166 -10.35 -9.18 9.13
CA GLU A 166 -9.00 -9.69 9.30
C GLU A 166 -8.20 -8.78 10.22
N LEU A 167 -8.05 -9.18 11.48
CA LEU A 167 -7.20 -8.48 12.43
C LEU A 167 -5.76 -9.01 12.29
N VAL A 168 -4.87 -8.17 11.79
CA VAL A 168 -3.44 -8.47 11.68
C VAL A 168 -2.73 -7.99 12.95
N LEU A 169 -1.95 -8.88 13.54
CA LEU A 169 -1.17 -8.66 14.76
C LEU A 169 0.32 -8.74 14.41
N PRO A 170 0.89 -7.68 13.82
CA PRO A 170 2.26 -7.71 13.33
C PRO A 170 3.27 -7.85 14.49
N GLY A 171 4.30 -8.65 14.24
CA GLY A 171 5.44 -8.76 15.16
C GLY A 171 5.13 -9.40 16.51
N LEU A 172 3.97 -10.06 16.66
CA LEU A 172 3.64 -10.84 17.85
C LEU A 172 4.41 -12.17 17.85
N THR A 173 5.44 -12.28 18.69
CA THR A 173 6.30 -13.47 18.82
C THR A 173 5.81 -14.41 19.92
N LYS A 174 4.55 -14.87 19.83
CA LYS A 174 4.01 -15.90 20.73
C LYS A 174 3.93 -17.24 19.99
N ASP A 175 4.36 -18.31 20.66
CA ASP A 175 4.29 -19.67 20.14
C ASP A 175 2.84 -20.20 20.11
N SER A 176 2.00 -19.72 21.03
CA SER A 176 0.58 -20.05 21.11
C SER A 176 -0.31 -19.03 20.39
N PRO A 177 -1.41 -19.46 19.74
CA PRO A 177 -2.33 -18.54 19.09
C PRO A 177 -2.95 -17.55 20.10
N PRO A 178 -3.08 -16.26 19.75
CA PRO A 178 -3.63 -15.24 20.66
C PRO A 178 -5.12 -15.40 20.92
N PHE A 179 -5.83 -16.09 20.03
CA PHE A 179 -7.26 -16.37 20.12
C PHE A 179 -7.54 -17.82 19.72
N THR A 180 -8.67 -18.35 20.19
CA THR A 180 -9.21 -19.63 19.74
C THR A 180 -10.44 -19.39 18.85
N THR A 181 -10.69 -20.26 17.88
CA THR A 181 -11.93 -20.22 17.09
C THR A 181 -13.15 -20.25 18.01
N GLY A 182 -14.11 -19.38 17.74
CA GLY A 182 -15.31 -19.19 18.56
C GLY A 182 -15.17 -18.17 19.69
N ASP A 183 -13.97 -17.67 19.99
CA ASP A 183 -13.78 -16.57 20.94
C ASP A 183 -14.41 -15.27 20.38
N THR A 184 -14.87 -14.40 21.28
CA THR A 184 -15.38 -13.07 20.91
C THR A 184 -14.47 -12.00 21.49
N PHE A 185 -14.18 -10.97 20.71
CA PHE A 185 -13.44 -9.79 21.15
C PHE A 185 -14.14 -8.51 20.70
N ASN A 186 -13.87 -7.40 21.40
CA ASN A 186 -14.47 -6.11 21.10
C ASN A 186 -13.37 -5.10 20.74
N LEU A 187 -13.51 -4.47 19.58
CA LEU A 187 -12.66 -3.38 19.13
C LEU A 187 -13.26 -2.04 19.56
N GLN A 188 -12.54 -1.36 20.45
CA GLN A 188 -12.90 -0.03 20.94
C GLN A 188 -11.98 1.04 20.35
N LYS A 189 -12.34 2.32 20.54
CA LYS A 189 -11.54 3.45 20.02
C LYS A 189 -10.08 3.42 20.47
N ARG A 190 -9.82 2.93 21.70
CA ARG A 190 -8.47 2.79 22.28
C ARG A 190 -7.58 1.78 21.55
N ASN A 191 -8.17 0.88 20.75
CA ASN A 191 -7.42 -0.14 20.01
C ASN A 191 -6.82 0.41 18.71
N TYR A 192 -7.36 1.52 18.20
CA TYR A 192 -6.89 2.17 16.97
C TYR A 192 -6.69 1.16 15.83
N ALA A 193 -7.64 0.23 15.67
CA ALA A 193 -7.62 -0.79 14.62
C ALA A 193 -7.94 -0.12 13.28
N SER A 194 -6.90 0.21 12.52
CA SER A 194 -7.07 0.95 11.26
C SER A 194 -7.29 0.01 10.09
N ALA A 195 -8.27 0.32 9.24
CA ALA A 195 -8.53 -0.39 7.99
C ALA A 195 -7.43 -0.09 6.95
N LEU A 196 -6.83 -1.14 6.41
CA LEU A 196 -5.82 -1.09 5.35
C LEU A 196 -6.37 -1.56 4.01
N HIS A 197 -7.35 -2.45 4.03
CA HIS A 197 -7.92 -3.04 2.83
C HIS A 197 -9.36 -3.47 3.07
N VAL A 198 -10.20 -3.31 2.05
CA VAL A 198 -11.58 -3.77 2.02
C VAL A 198 -11.77 -4.55 0.72
N GLN A 199 -12.34 -5.74 0.78
CA GLN A 199 -12.71 -6.52 -0.40
C GLN A 199 -14.11 -7.09 -0.23
N ARG A 200 -14.88 -7.14 -1.33
CA ARG A 200 -16.09 -7.92 -1.41
C ARG A 200 -15.75 -9.38 -1.70
N MET A 201 -16.16 -10.26 -0.80
CA MET A 201 -16.00 -11.71 -0.85
C MET A 201 -17.21 -12.37 -1.51
N GLU A 202 -17.28 -13.71 -1.45
CA GLU A 202 -18.45 -14.44 -1.91
C GLU A 202 -19.69 -14.06 -1.08
N GLU A 203 -20.87 -14.17 -1.72
CA GLU A 203 -22.17 -13.79 -1.15
C GLU A 203 -22.30 -12.30 -0.78
N ASP A 204 -21.57 -11.42 -1.49
CA ASP A 204 -21.55 -9.97 -1.26
C ASP A 204 -21.10 -9.53 0.14
N ARG A 205 -20.43 -10.42 0.88
CA ARG A 205 -19.87 -10.13 2.20
C ARG A 205 -18.65 -9.23 2.10
N MET A 206 -18.49 -8.31 3.03
CA MET A 206 -17.38 -7.36 3.04
C MET A 206 -16.31 -7.79 4.03
N CYS A 207 -15.11 -8.08 3.52
CA CYS A 207 -13.94 -8.40 4.33
C CYS A 207 -13.04 -7.18 4.48
N VAL A 208 -12.69 -6.84 5.72
CA VAL A 208 -11.85 -5.68 6.04
C VAL A 208 -10.59 -6.14 6.75
N THR A 209 -9.43 -5.83 6.20
CA THR A 209 -8.14 -6.06 6.85
C THR A 209 -7.77 -4.85 7.70
N VAL A 210 -7.55 -5.06 8.99
CA VAL A 210 -7.21 -4.02 9.96
C VAL A 210 -5.89 -4.31 10.67
N VAL A 211 -5.19 -3.23 11.06
CA VAL A 211 -3.97 -3.27 11.87
C VAL A 211 -4.11 -2.31 13.05
N PRO A 212 -3.85 -2.74 14.30
CA PRO A 212 -3.78 -1.84 15.45
C PRO A 212 -2.60 -0.87 15.34
N LEU A 213 -2.88 0.43 15.17
CA LEU A 213 -1.81 1.44 15.06
C LEU A 213 -1.09 1.68 16.38
N ALA A 214 -1.78 1.55 17.50
CA ALA A 214 -1.19 1.69 18.83
C ALA A 214 -0.29 0.51 19.24
N TYR A 215 -0.13 -0.49 18.36
CA TYR A 215 0.64 -1.72 18.58
C TYR A 215 0.34 -2.41 19.92
N GLN A 216 -0.91 -2.28 20.34
CA GLN A 216 -1.49 -2.96 21.48
C GLN A 216 -2.82 -3.56 21.02
N ALA A 217 -2.89 -4.89 21.03
CA ALA A 217 -4.12 -5.59 20.67
C ALA A 217 -4.85 -6.09 21.92
N VAL A 218 -6.17 -6.26 21.77
CA VAL A 218 -7.02 -6.92 22.76
C VAL A 218 -6.58 -8.38 22.85
N SER A 219 -6.46 -8.93 24.06
CA SER A 219 -6.39 -10.37 24.27
C SER A 219 -7.75 -10.94 24.70
N LYS A 220 -7.85 -12.27 24.78
CA LYS A 220 -9.03 -12.99 25.27
C LYS A 220 -9.58 -12.36 26.56
N ALA A 221 -10.87 -12.04 26.57
CA ALA A 221 -11.60 -11.46 27.70
C ALA A 221 -11.10 -10.08 28.22
N GLY A 222 -10.42 -9.28 27.40
CA GLY A 222 -10.25 -7.84 27.65
C GLY A 222 -9.31 -7.45 28.80
N ALA A 223 -8.62 -8.41 29.42
CA ALA A 223 -7.76 -8.19 30.59
C ALA A 223 -6.30 -7.89 30.23
N ASP A 224 -5.72 -8.58 29.24
CA ASP A 224 -4.33 -8.35 28.82
C ASP A 224 -4.23 -7.61 27.48
N SER A 225 -3.29 -6.68 27.36
CA SER A 225 -2.90 -6.09 26.08
C SER A 225 -1.74 -6.88 25.47
N LEU A 226 -1.88 -7.28 24.21
CA LEU A 226 -0.80 -7.92 23.46
C LEU A 226 0.12 -6.83 22.91
N ALA A 227 1.39 -6.85 23.32
CA ALA A 227 2.41 -5.98 22.76
C ALA A 227 2.76 -6.44 21.33
N LEU A 228 2.63 -5.53 20.37
CA LEU A 228 2.95 -5.74 18.97
C LEU A 228 4.16 -4.90 18.59
N THR A 229 4.80 -5.23 17.46
CA THR A 229 5.88 -4.43 16.91
C THR A 229 5.57 -4.01 15.47
N PRO A 230 5.88 -2.76 15.09
CA PRO A 230 5.74 -2.33 13.70
C PRO A 230 6.64 -3.19 12.79
N PRO A 231 6.13 -3.66 11.64
CA PRO A 231 6.95 -4.42 10.71
C PRO A 231 7.98 -3.49 10.06
N GLU A 232 9.21 -3.97 9.89
CA GLU A 232 10.27 -3.20 9.21
C GLU A 232 10.03 -3.09 7.71
N SER A 233 9.45 -4.13 7.12
CA SER A 233 9.12 -4.18 5.70
C SER A 233 7.84 -4.98 5.48
N LEU A 234 7.17 -4.71 4.37
CA LEU A 234 5.92 -5.35 3.95
C LEU A 234 6.12 -5.99 2.58
N ASN A 235 5.52 -7.16 2.39
CA ASN A 235 5.45 -7.80 1.09
C ASN A 235 4.23 -7.25 0.32
N MET A 236 4.44 -6.18 -0.45
CA MET A 236 3.37 -5.55 -1.22
C MET A 236 2.92 -6.37 -2.45
N GLU A 237 3.62 -7.46 -2.79
CA GLU A 237 3.22 -8.40 -3.85
C GLU A 237 2.31 -9.52 -3.33
N ALA A 238 2.18 -9.66 -2.02
CA ALA A 238 1.32 -10.65 -1.41
C ALA A 238 -0.17 -10.38 -1.74
N TYR A 239 -0.94 -11.46 -1.71
CA TYR A 239 -2.37 -11.42 -1.94
C TYR A 239 -3.10 -10.66 -0.82
N TRP A 240 -4.17 -9.98 -1.19
CA TRP A 240 -5.09 -9.29 -0.29
C TRP A 240 -6.52 -9.74 -0.58
N PRO A 241 -7.38 -9.92 0.44
CA PRO A 241 -7.12 -10.09 1.87
C PRO A 241 -6.13 -11.24 2.16
N ILE A 242 -5.53 -11.25 3.36
CA ILE A 242 -4.41 -12.16 3.67
C ILE A 242 -4.89 -13.59 3.93
N THR A 243 -6.14 -13.75 4.40
CA THR A 243 -6.80 -15.05 4.54
C THR A 243 -7.72 -15.31 3.34
N ARG A 244 -7.80 -16.57 2.94
CA ARG A 244 -8.82 -17.00 1.97
C ARG A 244 -10.19 -16.95 2.63
N ASP A 245 -11.23 -16.81 1.80
CA ASP A 245 -12.61 -16.83 2.29
C ASP A 245 -12.87 -18.16 3.04
N PRO A 246 -13.24 -18.12 4.33
CA PRO A 246 -13.64 -19.33 5.05
C PRO A 246 -14.96 -19.90 4.54
N GLY A 247 -15.75 -19.17 3.74
CA GLY A 247 -17.07 -19.58 3.27
C GLY A 247 -18.19 -19.28 4.28
N PRO A 248 -19.47 -19.56 3.96
CA PRO A 248 -20.63 -19.33 4.83
C PRO A 248 -20.70 -20.29 6.03
N GLU A 249 -20.25 -21.54 5.86
CA GLU A 249 -20.48 -22.63 6.83
C GLU A 249 -19.79 -22.43 8.19
N PHE A 250 -18.75 -21.60 8.28
CA PHE A 250 -18.04 -21.34 9.54
C PHE A 250 -18.85 -20.53 10.56
N ALA A 251 -19.96 -19.90 10.15
CA ALA A 251 -20.89 -19.29 11.11
C ALA A 251 -21.87 -20.29 11.73
N ALA A 252 -22.16 -21.41 11.05
CA ALA A 252 -23.28 -22.30 11.37
C ALA A 252 -22.97 -23.43 12.37
N THR A 253 -21.71 -23.67 12.72
CA THR A 253 -21.31 -24.84 13.54
C THR A 253 -21.65 -24.75 15.05
N LYS A 254 -22.67 -23.99 15.46
CA LYS A 254 -23.12 -23.96 16.87
C LYS A 254 -24.53 -24.42 17.19
N ASP A 255 -25.38 -24.77 16.21
CA ASP A 255 -26.71 -25.30 16.55
C ASP A 255 -26.78 -26.84 16.59
N GLU A 256 -25.84 -27.56 15.98
CA GLU A 256 -25.92 -29.03 15.92
C GLU A 256 -25.33 -29.77 17.14
N THR A 257 -24.55 -29.10 18.00
CA THR A 257 -23.90 -29.78 19.15
C THR A 257 -24.73 -29.76 20.44
N VAL A 258 -25.85 -29.04 20.48
CA VAL A 258 -26.75 -29.02 21.65
C VAL A 258 -27.85 -30.08 21.53
N GLU A 259 -28.26 -30.48 20.32
CA GLU A 259 -29.38 -31.42 20.14
C GLU A 259 -28.98 -32.90 20.34
N VAL A 260 -27.72 -33.28 20.05
CA VAL A 260 -27.27 -34.67 20.20
C VAL A 260 -27.00 -35.06 21.67
N ALA A 261 -26.88 -34.09 22.58
CA ALA A 261 -26.67 -34.35 24.00
C ALA A 261 -27.97 -34.63 24.80
N SER A 262 -29.15 -34.35 24.22
CA SER A 262 -30.46 -34.70 24.83
C SER A 262 -31.06 -36.01 24.31
N ALA A 263 -30.44 -36.67 23.33
CA ALA A 263 -30.95 -37.91 22.73
C ALA A 263 -30.29 -39.20 23.27
N LYS A 264 -29.62 -39.14 24.42
CA LYS A 264 -29.18 -40.33 25.18
C LYS A 264 -29.66 -40.24 26.63
N GLN A 265 -30.97 -40.39 26.79
CA GLN A 265 -31.57 -41.04 27.97
C GLN A 265 -31.69 -42.53 27.68
#